data_AF-A0A183H3V2-F1
#
_entry.id   AF-A0A183H3V2-F1
#
_cell.length_a   1.000
_cell.length_b   1.000
_cell.length_c   1.000
_cell.angle_alpha   90.00
_cell.angle_beta   90.00
_cell.angle_gamma   90.00
#
_symmetry.space_group_name_H-M   'P 1'
#
loop_
_entity.id
_entity.type
_entity.pdbx_description
1 polymer ?
#
loop_
_entity_poly.entity_id
_entity_poly.type
_entity_poly.pdbx_seq_one_letter_code
_entity_poly.pdbx_strand_id
1 'polypeptide(L)' 'MIAEDGIYILKINSVDRTWNGNLICEAENAVGTTRTQSIIHVQSIDYLNKS' A
#
# COMPACT_ATOMS: atom_id res chain seq x y z
N MET A 1 -7.26 -9.38 2.23
CA MET A 1 -6.33 -10.03 1.28
C MET A 1 -7.14 -11.03 0.49
N ILE A 2 -7.15 -10.89 -0.83
CA ILE A 2 -7.79 -11.85 -1.73
C ILE A 2 -6.65 -12.61 -2.40
N ALA A 3 -6.74 -13.95 -2.41
CA ALA A 3 -5.81 -14.83 -3.09
C ALA A 3 -6.58 -15.58 -4.18
N GLU A 4 -6.35 -15.25 -5.45
CA GLU A 4 -7.01 -15.85 -6.60
C GLU A 4 -5.94 -16.23 -7.63
N ASP A 5 -5.88 -17.51 -8.00
CA ASP A 5 -4.97 -18.03 -9.05
C ASP A 5 -3.49 -17.61 -8.91
N GLY A 6 -2.98 -17.58 -7.67
CA GLY A 6 -1.60 -17.17 -7.38
C GLY A 6 -1.36 -15.66 -7.35
N ILE A 7 -2.42 -14.85 -7.47
CA ILE A 7 -2.41 -13.40 -7.33
C ILE A 7 -2.91 -13.02 -5.94
N TYR A 8 -2.12 -12.24 -5.21
CA TYR A 8 -2.46 -11.74 -3.88
C TYR A 8 -2.72 -10.23 -3.94
N ILE A 9 -3.93 -9.82 -3.53
CA ILE A 9 -4.37 -8.43 -3.59
C ILE A 9 -4.64 -7.89 -2.17
N LEU A 10 -3.98 -6.78 -1.83
CA LEU A 10 -4.28 -5.95 -0.67
C LEU A 10 -5.14 -4.76 -1.12
N LYS A 11 -6.34 -4.63 -0.55
CA LYS A 11 -7.23 -3.48 -0.77
C LYS A 11 -7.38 -2.69 0.53
N ILE A 12 -7.09 -1.40 0.49
CA ILE A 12 -7.24 -0.48 1.61
C ILE A 12 -8.35 0.50 1.23
N ASN A 13 -9.48 0.47 1.93
CA ASN A 13 -10.69 1.21 1.53
C ASN A 13 -10.67 2.69 1.96
N SER A 14 -9.82 3.06 2.92
CA SER A 14 -9.67 4.42 3.42
C SER A 14 -8.21 4.65 3.76
N VAL A 15 -7.64 5.74 3.24
CA VAL A 15 -6.26 6.15 3.48
C VAL A 15 -6.26 7.58 4.00
N ASP A 16 -5.34 7.86 4.93
CA ASP A 16 -5.04 9.21 5.40
C ASP A 16 -3.51 9.43 5.37
N ARG A 17 -3.03 10.59 5.83
CA ARG A 17 -1.60 10.93 5.78
C ARG A 17 -0.70 9.98 6.60
N THR A 18 -1.24 9.15 7.50
CA THR A 18 -0.46 8.12 8.22
C THR A 18 0.03 7.00 7.29
N TRP A 19 -0.57 6.86 6.11
CA TRP A 19 -0.13 5.91 5.07
C TRP A 19 1.03 6.41 4.21
N ASN A 20 1.51 7.64 4.43
CA ASN A 20 2.71 8.13 3.75
C ASN A 20 3.91 7.26 4.12
N GLY A 21 4.51 6.60 3.13
CA GLY A 21 5.61 5.68 3.40
C GLY A 21 5.84 4.66 2.30
N ASN A 22 6.54 3.58 2.65
CA ASN A 22 6.88 2.50 1.73
C ASN A 22 5.94 1.32 1.91
N LEU A 23 5.28 0.90 0.85
CA LEU A 23 4.56 -0.37 0.79
C LEU A 23 5.47 -1.42 0.14
N ILE A 24 5.63 -2.55 0.84
CA ILE A 24 6.44 -3.69 0.38
C ILE A 24 5.51 -4.85 0.09
N CYS A 25 5.64 -5.42 -1.11
CA CYS A 25 5.08 -6.73 -1.42
C CYS A 25 6.22 -7.75 -1.40
N GLU A 26 6.07 -8.77 -0.54
CA GLU A 26 7.05 -9.81 -0.29
C GLU A 26 6.48 -11.17 -0.64
N ALA A 27 7.27 -11.99 -1.34
CA ALA A 27 6.95 -13.38 -1.60
C ALA A 27 8.13 -14.25 -1.16
N GLU A 28 7.83 -15.29 -0.39
CA GLU A 28 8.80 -16.25 0.15
C GLU A 28 8.44 -17.67 -0.27
N ASN A 29 9.44 -18.45 -0.63
CA ASN A 29 9.34 -19.88 -0.86
C ASN A 29 10.57 -20.61 -0.30
N ALA A 30 10.65 -21.92 -0.48
CA ALA A 30 11.75 -22.75 0.02
C ALA A 30 13.15 -22.38 -0.55
N VAL A 31 13.21 -21.65 -1.67
CA VAL A 31 14.46 -21.19 -2.28
C VAL A 31 14.89 -19.84 -1.70
N GLY A 32 13.94 -18.97 -1.36
CA GLY A 32 14.23 -17.69 -0.73
C GLY A 32 13.09 -16.67 -0.86
N THR A 33 13.46 -15.40 -0.71
CA THR A 33 12.52 -14.26 -0.63
C THR A 33 12.80 -13.25 -1.74
N THR A 34 11.74 -12.72 -2.35
CA THR A 34 11.80 -11.57 -3.25
C THR A 34 10.88 -10.46 -2.77
N ARG A 35 11.24 -9.21 -3.09
CA ARG A 35 10.53 -7.99 -2.65
C ARG A 35 10.40 -6.99 -3.78
N THR A 36 9.25 -6.36 -3.86
CA THR A 36 9.05 -5.11 -4.60
C THR A 36 8.52 -4.04 -3.66
N GLN A 37 8.82 -2.78 -3.95
CA GLN A 37 8.51 -1.67 -3.07
C GLN A 37 7.91 -0.49 -3.85
N SER A 38 7.02 0.25 -3.19
CA SER A 38 6.38 1.43 -3.76
C SER A 38 6.22 2.51 -2.69
N ILE A 39 6.60 3.75 -3.03
CA ILE A 39 6.45 4.90 -2.13
C ILE A 39 5.07 5.52 -2.37
N ILE A 40 4.27 5.61 -1.31
CA ILE A 40 2.95 6.22 -1.32
C ILE A 40 3.01 7.60 -0.66
N HIS A 41 2.40 8.58 -1.32
CA HIS A 41 2.19 9.92 -0.79
C HIS A 41 0.72 10.32 -0.95
N VAL A 42 0.00 10.38 0.17
CA VAL A 42 -1.40 10.77 0.26
C VAL A 42 -1.50 12.28 0.31
N GLN A 43 -2.07 12.85 -0.75
CA GLN A 43 -2.37 14.28 -0.82
C GLN A 43 -3.74 14.53 -0.18
N SER A 44 -3.82 15.52 0.70
CA SER A 44 -5.10 16.08 1.17
C SER A 44 -5.24 17.48 0.59
N ILE A 45 -6.43 17.76 0.07
CA ILE A 45 -6.82 19.11 -0.34
C ILE A 45 -7.31 19.84 0.92
N ASP A 46 -6.47 20.73 1.45
CA ASP A 46 -6.78 21.54 2.63
C ASP A 46 -7.54 22.84 2.26
N TYR A 47 -8.41 22.82 1.23
CA TYR A 47 -9.25 23.97 0.88
C TYR A 47 -10.63 23.83 1.54
N LEU A 48 -10.86 24.57 2.64
CA LEU A 48 -12.16 25.14 3.13
C LEU A 48 -12.20 25.34 4.68
N ASN A 49 -11.14 25.84 5.31
CA ASN A 49 -11.20 26.37 6.69
C ASN A 49 -10.51 27.75 6.83
N LYS A 50 -10.65 28.61 5.82
CA LYS A 50 -10.44 30.05 6.00
C LYS A 50 -11.81 30.72 6.13
N SER A 51 -12.35 30.65 7.34
CA SER A 51 -13.40 31.54 7.85
C SER A 51 -12.79 32.89 8.18
#